data_AF-A0A7Y4ZVY1-F1
#
_entry.id   AF-A0A7Y4ZVY1-F1
#
_cell.length_a   1.000
_cell.length_b   1.000
_cell.length_c   1.000
_cell.angle_alpha   90.00
_cell.angle_beta   90.00
_cell.angle_gamma   90.00
#
_symmetry.space_group_name_H-M   'P 1'
#
loop_
_entity.id
_entity.type
_entity.pdbx_description
1 polymer ?
#
loop_
_entity_poly.entity_id
_entity_poly.type
_entity_poly.pdbx_seq_one_letter_code
_entity_poly.pdbx_strand_id
1 'polypeptide(L)'
;MLPRIKSTADFVSRLAFFAVAPLVIVFASALFPVTGALIMIGLALLVFFFGEAMTPLIDRVPFIRKVLRVQFAFEAYYREHPPRPFLYYVFYPLLFPYWLWNRKARQEFLLFKGYTLVSIVILLASSAWQYTQVWRPELSLRQFASVFAMQIVVETLLVLMLVMPIVTSVVHFHTRRSPAPLAALLAVGLASSVVAIVRLERRRDPVVSFATRERVGMRTAHDPKRAKEAELAALNAAWKELPPGKTEVGKDGKVEGAALEAARKALTAYYRNDEAYAFDLWLSKTPKHEILVVYFEARRGRAPIYQAMDRAGRVLGTKRGLPKRALQAMKQAADGVIDNPDDFWDP
;
A
#
# COMPACT_ATOMS: atom_id res chain seq x y z
N MET A 1 32.62 -19.60 -23.57
CA MET A 1 31.26 -19.95 -23.07
C MET A 1 30.84 -19.19 -21.80
N LEU A 2 31.71 -19.06 -20.79
CA LEU A 2 31.41 -18.35 -19.53
C LEU A 2 30.87 -16.90 -19.64
N PRO A 3 31.29 -16.04 -20.61
CA PRO A 3 30.77 -14.67 -20.72
C PRO A 3 29.29 -14.62 -21.14
N ARG A 4 28.88 -15.55 -22.02
CA ARG A 4 27.50 -15.65 -22.53
C ARG A 4 26.54 -16.08 -21.41
N ILE A 5 26.92 -17.08 -20.62
CA ILE A 5 26.10 -17.60 -19.51
C ILE A 5 25.86 -16.52 -18.45
N LYS A 6 26.91 -15.76 -18.09
CA LYS A 6 26.78 -14.63 -17.14
C LYS A 6 25.82 -13.55 -17.67
N SER A 7 25.87 -13.26 -18.97
CA SER A 7 24.98 -12.28 -19.59
C SER A 7 23.52 -12.74 -19.64
N THR A 8 23.26 -14.03 -19.92
CA THR A 8 21.90 -14.58 -19.93
C THR A 8 21.31 -14.62 -18.53
N ALA A 9 22.07 -15.07 -17.52
CA ALA A 9 21.61 -15.11 -16.14
C ALA A 9 21.29 -13.70 -15.60
N ASP A 10 22.14 -12.70 -15.90
CA ASP A 10 21.89 -11.31 -15.52
C ASP A 10 20.59 -10.78 -16.17
N PHE A 11 20.39 -11.02 -17.47
CA PHE A 11 19.16 -10.62 -18.16
C PHE A 11 17.91 -11.30 -17.59
N VAL A 12 17.95 -12.62 -17.34
CA VAL A 12 16.83 -13.36 -16.75
C VAL A 12 16.50 -12.83 -15.35
N SER A 13 17.52 -12.50 -14.54
CA SER A 13 17.29 -11.94 -13.20
C SER A 13 16.61 -10.56 -13.25
N ARG A 14 16.98 -9.71 -14.22
CA ARG A 14 16.32 -8.43 -14.47
C ARG A 14 14.89 -8.65 -14.94
N LEU A 15 14.65 -9.59 -15.84
CA LEU A 15 13.32 -9.92 -16.35
C LEU A 15 12.40 -10.38 -15.22
N ALA A 16 12.89 -11.27 -14.36
CA ALA A 16 12.16 -11.73 -13.18
C ALA A 16 11.85 -10.58 -12.22
N PHE A 17 12.82 -9.69 -11.99
CA PHE A 17 12.60 -8.50 -11.15
C PHE A 17 11.53 -7.57 -11.75
N PHE A 18 11.58 -7.25 -13.05
CA PHE A 18 10.58 -6.40 -13.70
C PHE A 18 9.19 -7.07 -13.72
N ALA A 19 9.12 -8.39 -13.75
CA ALA A 19 7.87 -9.13 -13.61
C ALA A 19 7.30 -9.07 -12.18
N VAL A 20 8.15 -9.10 -11.15
CA VAL A 20 7.72 -9.19 -9.74
C VAL A 20 7.57 -7.82 -9.07
N ALA A 21 8.40 -6.84 -9.42
CA ALA A 21 8.43 -5.52 -8.79
C ALA A 21 7.06 -4.82 -8.75
N PRO A 22 6.26 -4.77 -9.83
CA PRO A 22 4.93 -4.16 -9.77
C PRO A 22 3.98 -4.85 -8.79
N LEU A 23 4.04 -6.18 -8.67
CA LEU A 23 3.25 -6.94 -7.70
C LEU A 23 3.66 -6.60 -6.26
N VAL A 24 4.97 -6.47 -6.01
CA VAL A 24 5.51 -6.05 -4.72
C VAL A 24 5.06 -4.62 -4.39
N ILE A 25 5.06 -3.71 -5.37
CA ILE A 25 4.57 -2.33 -5.20
C ILE A 25 3.09 -2.32 -4.83
N VAL A 26 2.25 -3.08 -5.54
CA VAL A 26 0.80 -3.15 -5.24
C VAL A 26 0.55 -3.78 -3.87
N PHE A 27 1.29 -4.84 -3.53
CA PHE A 27 1.20 -5.44 -2.19
C PHE A 27 1.68 -4.47 -1.10
N ALA A 28 2.75 -3.72 -1.36
CA ALA A 28 3.23 -2.71 -0.45
C ALA A 28 2.26 -1.53 -0.33
N SER A 29 1.62 -1.08 -1.42
CA SER A 29 0.62 0.00 -1.41
C SER A 29 -0.65 -0.38 -0.67
N ALA A 30 -0.99 -1.66 -0.74
CA ALA A 30 -2.05 -2.28 0.04
C ALA A 30 -1.78 -2.20 1.54
N LEU A 31 -0.51 -2.29 1.96
CA LEU A 31 -0.12 -2.25 3.36
C LEU A 31 0.22 -0.84 3.81
N PHE A 32 0.91 -0.03 3.02
CA PHE A 32 1.40 1.28 3.41
C PHE A 32 1.07 2.29 2.31
N PRO A 33 0.77 3.55 2.64
CA PRO A 33 0.61 4.58 1.61
C PRO A 33 1.98 4.91 1.00
N VAL A 34 2.32 4.24 -0.10
CA VAL A 34 3.61 4.34 -0.83
C VAL A 34 3.59 5.40 -1.94
N THR A 35 2.77 6.44 -1.80
CA THR A 35 2.55 7.45 -2.84
C THR A 35 3.85 8.17 -3.23
N GLY A 36 4.72 8.49 -2.27
CA GLY A 36 6.00 9.14 -2.55
C GLY A 36 6.93 8.22 -3.36
N ALA A 37 7.06 6.96 -2.97
CA ALA A 37 7.83 5.95 -3.72
C ALA A 37 7.30 5.80 -5.16
N LEU A 38 5.98 5.74 -5.36
CA LEU A 38 5.37 5.67 -6.70
C LEU A 38 5.68 6.89 -7.55
N ILE A 39 5.52 8.10 -6.99
CA ILE A 39 5.88 9.34 -7.68
C ILE A 39 7.36 9.34 -8.05
N MET A 40 8.23 8.90 -7.16
CA MET A 40 9.68 8.87 -7.39
C MET A 40 10.08 7.84 -8.44
N ILE A 41 9.50 6.65 -8.43
CA ILE A 41 9.71 5.62 -9.45
C ILE A 41 9.22 6.15 -10.80
N GLY A 42 8.00 6.71 -10.85
CA GLY A 42 7.44 7.30 -12.07
C GLY A 42 8.31 8.44 -12.61
N LEU A 43 8.73 9.36 -11.74
CA LEU A 43 9.61 10.47 -12.11
C LEU A 43 10.97 9.96 -12.60
N ALA A 44 11.56 8.98 -11.92
CA ALA A 44 12.82 8.37 -12.33
C ALA A 44 12.67 7.74 -13.72
N LEU A 45 11.65 6.90 -13.94
CA LEU A 45 11.40 6.28 -15.25
C LEU A 45 11.21 7.35 -16.33
N LEU A 46 10.38 8.37 -16.09
CA LEU A 46 10.12 9.45 -17.05
C LEU A 46 11.41 10.19 -17.39
N VAL A 47 12.17 10.58 -16.38
CA VAL A 47 13.48 11.24 -16.54
C VAL A 47 14.50 10.36 -17.27
N PHE A 48 14.47 9.03 -17.06
CA PHE A 48 15.36 8.10 -17.76
C PHE A 48 14.96 7.84 -19.22
N PHE A 49 13.66 7.80 -19.54
CA PHE A 49 13.20 7.58 -20.91
C PHE A 49 13.23 8.83 -21.77
N PHE A 50 12.84 9.95 -21.17
CA PHE A 50 12.71 11.21 -21.89
C PHE A 50 13.91 12.12 -21.70
N GLY A 51 14.91 11.76 -20.89
CA GLY A 51 16.08 12.60 -20.61
C GLY A 51 16.78 13.11 -21.86
N GLU A 52 17.02 12.24 -22.86
CA GLU A 52 17.62 12.65 -24.14
C GLU A 52 16.70 13.54 -24.97
N ALA A 53 15.40 13.19 -25.05
CA ALA A 53 14.41 13.97 -25.79
C ALA A 53 14.11 15.33 -25.15
N MET A 54 14.28 15.44 -23.83
CA MET A 54 14.02 16.66 -23.06
C MET A 54 15.22 17.60 -23.00
N THR A 55 16.40 17.20 -23.47
CA THR A 55 17.63 18.03 -23.43
C THR A 55 17.40 19.51 -23.82
N PRO A 56 16.68 19.84 -24.92
CA PRO A 56 16.42 21.23 -25.27
C PRO A 56 15.45 21.99 -24.33
N LEU A 57 14.55 21.29 -23.64
CA LEU A 57 13.66 21.87 -22.62
C LEU A 57 14.39 22.08 -21.29
N ILE A 58 15.36 21.22 -20.99
CA ILE A 58 16.13 21.20 -19.75
C ILE A 58 16.98 22.46 -19.59
N ASP A 59 17.57 22.95 -20.69
CA ASP A 59 18.41 24.14 -20.67
C ASP A 59 17.64 25.43 -20.36
N ARG A 60 16.30 25.41 -20.52
CA ARG A 60 15.45 26.58 -20.28
C ARG A 60 15.03 26.75 -18.82
N VAL A 61 15.06 25.68 -18.00
CA VAL A 61 14.54 25.72 -16.62
C VAL A 61 15.63 25.33 -15.62
N PRO A 62 16.14 26.28 -14.80
CA PRO A 62 17.30 26.05 -13.93
C PRO A 62 17.07 24.96 -12.87
N PHE A 63 15.81 24.80 -12.43
CA PHE A 63 15.44 23.75 -11.49
C PHE A 63 15.56 22.34 -12.10
N ILE A 64 15.05 22.15 -13.32
CA ILE A 64 15.10 20.87 -14.04
C ILE A 64 16.56 20.47 -14.30
N ARG A 65 17.38 21.43 -14.73
CA ARG A 65 18.83 21.25 -14.90
C ARG A 65 19.52 20.77 -13.62
N LYS A 66 19.15 21.31 -12.45
CA LYS A 66 19.72 20.89 -11.15
C LYS A 66 19.37 19.45 -10.80
N VAL A 67 18.13 19.03 -11.04
CA VAL A 67 17.68 17.65 -10.80
C VAL A 67 18.39 16.67 -11.74
N LEU A 68 18.48 17.00 -13.03
CA LEU A 68 19.09 16.13 -14.04
C LEU A 68 20.61 16.08 -13.99
N ARG A 69 21.26 17.11 -13.45
CA ARG A 69 22.71 17.04 -13.17
C ARG A 69 23.06 15.84 -12.29
N VAL A 70 22.16 15.46 -11.37
CA VAL A 70 22.32 14.25 -10.54
C VAL A 70 22.26 12.99 -11.42
N GLN A 71 21.35 12.94 -12.39
CA GLN A 71 21.24 11.81 -13.32
C GLN A 71 22.45 11.70 -14.26
N PHE A 72 22.93 12.81 -14.82
CA PHE A 72 24.14 12.79 -15.65
C PHE A 72 25.38 12.41 -14.83
N ALA A 73 25.44 12.81 -13.56
CA ALA A 73 26.50 12.35 -12.64
C ALA A 73 26.42 10.83 -12.41
N PHE A 74 25.23 10.26 -12.37
CA PHE A 74 25.05 8.80 -12.31
C PHE A 74 25.57 8.09 -13.54
N GLU A 75 25.18 8.57 -14.72
CA GLU A 75 25.63 7.96 -15.96
C GLU A 75 27.15 8.08 -16.10
N ALA A 76 27.71 9.26 -15.80
CA ALA A 76 29.16 9.48 -15.77
C ALA A 76 29.86 8.53 -14.80
N TYR A 77 29.34 8.36 -13.58
CA TYR A 77 29.89 7.42 -12.61
C TYR A 77 29.93 5.99 -13.14
N TYR A 78 28.84 5.51 -13.75
CA TYR A 78 28.78 4.14 -14.27
C TYR A 78 29.55 3.92 -15.58
N ARG A 79 29.88 4.99 -16.32
CA ARG A 79 30.84 4.93 -17.44
C ARG A 79 32.25 4.64 -16.94
N GLU A 80 32.63 5.21 -15.80
CA GLU A 80 33.94 5.00 -15.18
C GLU A 80 33.98 3.72 -14.31
N HIS A 81 32.86 3.36 -13.69
CA HIS A 81 32.74 2.24 -12.77
C HIS A 81 31.64 1.29 -13.25
N PRO A 82 31.98 0.13 -13.84
CA PRO A 82 30.96 -0.77 -14.35
C PRO A 82 30.00 -1.21 -13.23
N PRO A 83 28.68 -1.28 -13.49
CA PRO A 83 27.70 -1.66 -12.49
C PRO A 83 27.99 -3.06 -11.95
N ARG A 84 27.73 -3.26 -10.66
CA ARG A 84 27.85 -4.56 -10.00
C ARG A 84 26.81 -5.56 -10.52
N PRO A 85 26.93 -6.86 -10.22
CA PRO A 85 25.91 -7.85 -10.61
C PRO A 85 24.52 -7.41 -10.14
N PHE A 86 23.49 -7.64 -10.95
CA PHE A 86 22.15 -7.12 -10.69
C PHE A 86 21.61 -7.42 -9.28
N LEU A 87 21.84 -8.63 -8.77
CA LEU A 87 21.41 -9.04 -7.43
C LEU A 87 21.98 -8.17 -6.30
N TYR A 88 23.15 -7.55 -6.48
CA TYR A 88 23.70 -6.57 -5.54
C TYR A 88 22.73 -5.41 -5.31
N TYR A 89 22.04 -4.96 -6.38
CA TYR A 89 21.10 -3.85 -6.32
C TYR A 89 19.71 -4.28 -5.81
N VAL A 90 19.30 -5.52 -6.03
CA VAL A 90 18.04 -6.05 -5.47
C VAL A 90 18.14 -6.16 -3.96
N PHE A 91 19.26 -6.68 -3.45
CA PHE A 91 19.52 -6.78 -2.02
C PHE A 91 20.17 -5.52 -1.45
N TYR A 92 20.13 -4.41 -2.19
CA TYR A 92 20.77 -3.18 -1.77
C TYR A 92 20.33 -2.83 -0.34
N PRO A 93 19.06 -2.63 0.01
CA PRO A 93 18.70 -2.20 1.38
C PRO A 93 19.27 -3.07 2.53
N LEU A 94 19.44 -4.38 2.32
CA LEU A 94 20.02 -5.31 3.31
C LEU A 94 21.53 -5.14 3.48
N LEU A 95 22.21 -4.60 2.47
CA LEU A 95 23.64 -4.31 2.45
C LEU A 95 23.98 -2.95 3.09
N PHE A 96 23.02 -2.27 3.73
CA PHE A 96 23.24 -0.98 4.37
C PHE A 96 24.46 -0.94 5.31
N PRO A 97 24.69 -1.92 6.21
CA PRO A 97 25.87 -1.93 7.07
C PRO A 97 27.19 -1.99 6.27
N TYR A 98 27.18 -2.72 5.15
CA TYR A 98 28.35 -2.86 4.29
C TYR A 98 28.73 -1.55 3.60
N TRP A 99 27.77 -0.71 3.19
CA TRP A 99 28.09 0.58 2.56
C TRP A 99 28.62 1.62 3.55
N LEU A 100 28.16 1.55 4.80
CA LEU A 100 28.72 2.38 5.85
C LEU A 100 30.22 2.11 6.00
N TRP A 101 30.66 0.86 5.80
CA TRP A 101 32.08 0.51 5.84
C TRP A 101 32.83 0.82 4.53
N ASN A 102 32.26 0.46 3.38
CA ASN A 102 32.95 0.53 2.09
C ASN A 102 32.83 1.93 1.43
N ARG A 103 33.95 2.65 1.28
CA ARG A 103 34.01 3.99 0.68
C ARG A 103 33.43 4.05 -0.74
N LYS A 104 33.66 3.04 -1.58
CA LYS A 104 33.15 3.02 -2.97
C LYS A 104 31.63 2.87 -3.00
N ALA A 105 31.08 1.96 -2.19
CA ALA A 105 29.64 1.79 -2.07
C ALA A 105 28.97 3.03 -1.44
N ARG A 106 29.66 3.71 -0.52
CA ARG A 106 29.20 4.98 0.04
C ARG A 106 29.15 6.09 -1.00
N GLN A 107 30.14 6.20 -1.88
CA GLN A 107 30.13 7.16 -2.98
C GLN A 107 28.98 6.89 -3.95
N GLU A 108 28.76 5.64 -4.33
CA GLU A 108 27.61 5.20 -5.13
C GLU A 108 26.29 5.61 -4.46
N PHE A 109 26.14 5.35 -3.16
CA PHE A 109 24.97 5.78 -2.37
C PHE A 109 24.80 7.30 -2.32
N LEU A 110 25.89 8.07 -2.16
CA LEU A 110 25.83 9.53 -2.06
C LEU A 110 25.37 10.18 -3.36
N LEU A 111 25.60 9.56 -4.51
CA LEU A 111 25.00 10.02 -5.77
C LEU A 111 23.47 9.97 -5.70
N PHE A 112 22.89 9.02 -4.93
CA PHE A 112 21.44 8.88 -4.77
C PHE A 112 20.85 9.86 -3.76
N LYS A 113 21.70 10.61 -3.04
CA LYS A 113 21.25 11.61 -2.05
C LYS A 113 20.30 12.64 -2.66
N GLY A 114 20.51 13.02 -3.93
CA GLY A 114 19.63 13.96 -4.63
C GLY A 114 18.19 13.46 -4.74
N TYR A 115 18.01 12.23 -5.23
CA TYR A 115 16.70 11.58 -5.29
C TYR A 115 16.12 11.41 -3.89
N THR A 116 16.93 10.92 -2.96
CA THR A 116 16.51 10.66 -1.57
C THR A 116 16.02 11.94 -0.88
N LEU A 117 16.70 13.08 -1.05
CA LEU A 117 16.31 14.35 -0.44
C LEU A 117 14.97 14.85 -0.98
N VAL A 118 14.77 14.80 -2.30
CA VAL A 118 13.49 15.18 -2.92
C VAL A 118 12.38 14.26 -2.41
N SER A 119 12.62 12.94 -2.36
CA SER A 119 11.66 11.99 -1.79
C SER A 119 11.31 12.32 -0.35
N ILE A 120 12.31 12.60 0.49
CA ILE A 120 12.12 12.96 1.90
C ILE A 120 11.26 14.23 2.01
N VAL A 121 11.52 15.26 1.20
CA VAL A 121 10.73 16.51 1.23
C VAL A 121 9.27 16.24 0.84
N ILE A 122 9.03 15.51 -0.26
CA ILE A 122 7.68 15.16 -0.70
C ILE A 122 6.95 14.33 0.37
N LEU A 123 7.65 13.35 0.94
CA LEU A 123 7.14 12.49 1.99
C LEU A 123 6.79 13.30 3.25
N LEU A 124 7.67 14.20 3.70
CA LEU A 124 7.41 15.05 4.86
C LEU A 124 6.24 16.00 4.62
N ALA A 125 6.17 16.65 3.45
CA ALA A 125 5.09 17.57 3.12
C ALA A 125 3.73 16.86 3.03
N SER A 126 3.68 15.71 2.33
CA SER A 126 2.46 14.90 2.24
C SER A 126 2.04 14.34 3.60
N SER A 127 2.98 13.98 4.45
CA SER A 127 2.70 13.45 5.79
C SER A 127 2.24 14.54 6.76
N ALA A 128 2.82 15.73 6.68
CA ALA A 128 2.34 16.90 7.43
C ALA A 128 0.90 17.25 7.03
N TRP A 129 0.60 17.22 5.73
CA TRP A 129 -0.76 17.39 5.22
C TRP A 129 -1.72 16.28 5.71
N GLN A 130 -1.29 15.02 5.67
CA GLN A 130 -2.10 13.91 6.19
C GLN A 130 -2.36 14.05 7.70
N TYR A 131 -1.38 14.49 8.48
CA TYR A 131 -1.56 14.73 9.91
C TYR A 131 -2.64 15.78 10.18
N THR A 132 -2.62 16.90 9.45
CA THR A 132 -3.60 17.97 9.67
C THR A 132 -5.01 17.61 9.19
N GLN A 133 -5.13 16.90 8.07
CA GLN A 133 -6.43 16.55 7.48
C GLN A 133 -7.08 15.32 8.11
N VAL A 134 -6.28 14.31 8.45
CA VAL A 134 -6.81 12.97 8.77
C VAL A 134 -6.67 12.63 10.26
N TRP A 135 -5.54 13.00 10.88
CA TRP A 135 -5.23 12.60 12.26
C TRP A 135 -5.80 13.55 13.31
N ARG A 136 -5.72 14.87 13.09
CA ARG A 136 -6.31 15.86 13.99
C ARG A 136 -7.84 15.89 13.86
N PRO A 137 -8.58 16.32 14.91
CA PRO A 137 -8.10 16.64 16.26
C PRO A 137 -7.98 15.43 17.21
N GLU A 138 -8.55 14.27 16.86
CA GLU A 138 -8.76 13.18 17.82
C GLU A 138 -7.48 12.42 18.19
N LEU A 139 -6.52 12.34 17.26
CA LEU A 139 -5.28 11.59 17.47
C LEU A 139 -4.09 12.52 17.73
N SER A 140 -3.25 12.10 18.67
CA SER A 140 -2.07 12.86 19.09
C SER A 140 -0.91 12.75 18.08
N LEU A 141 0.00 13.74 18.10
CA LEU A 141 1.21 13.72 17.29
C LEU A 141 2.09 12.49 17.57
N ARG A 142 2.12 12.00 18.82
CA ARG A 142 2.91 10.82 19.22
C ARG A 142 2.41 9.56 18.53
N GLN A 143 1.09 9.37 18.47
CA GLN A 143 0.47 8.26 17.76
C GLN A 143 0.78 8.31 16.26
N PHE A 144 0.62 9.49 15.66
CA PHE A 144 1.00 9.74 14.26
C PHE A 144 2.47 9.42 14.00
N ALA A 145 3.38 9.95 14.83
CA ALA A 145 4.82 9.78 14.65
C ALA A 145 5.25 8.30 14.62
N SER A 146 4.61 7.43 15.40
CA SER A 146 4.92 5.99 15.41
C SER A 146 4.57 5.30 14.08
N VAL A 147 3.38 5.55 13.54
CA VAL A 147 2.93 5.00 12.25
C VAL A 147 3.74 5.62 11.11
N PHE A 148 3.99 6.92 11.18
CA PHE A 148 4.80 7.66 10.23
C PHE A 148 6.24 7.15 10.16
N ALA A 149 6.88 6.89 11.31
CA ALA A 149 8.23 6.34 11.36
C ALA A 149 8.31 4.96 10.67
N MET A 150 7.33 4.09 10.91
CA MET A 150 7.26 2.78 10.23
C MET A 150 7.07 2.95 8.72
N GLN A 151 6.20 3.88 8.30
CA GLN A 151 5.98 4.19 6.89
C GLN A 151 7.26 4.69 6.21
N ILE A 152 8.00 5.63 6.83
CA ILE A 152 9.29 6.11 6.30
C ILE A 152 10.24 4.95 6.06
N VAL A 153 10.36 4.03 7.03
CA VAL A 153 11.25 2.88 6.91
C VAL A 153 10.86 2.02 5.71
N VAL A 154 9.58 1.64 5.61
CA VAL A 154 9.09 0.80 4.50
C VAL A 154 9.26 1.49 3.15
N GLU A 155 8.89 2.77 3.06
CA GLU A 155 8.97 3.54 1.82
C GLU A 155 10.43 3.73 1.37
N THR A 156 11.34 3.99 2.32
CA THR A 156 12.78 4.07 2.04
C THR A 156 13.32 2.73 1.54
N LEU A 157 12.95 1.63 2.18
CA LEU A 157 13.36 0.28 1.76
C LEU A 157 12.84 -0.02 0.35
N LEU A 158 11.59 0.31 0.03
CA LEU A 158 11.01 0.11 -1.30
C LEU A 158 11.70 0.95 -2.36
N VAL A 159 11.91 2.25 -2.11
CA VAL A 159 12.63 3.12 -3.05
C VAL A 159 14.02 2.57 -3.33
N LEU A 160 14.76 2.18 -2.30
CA LEU A 160 16.10 1.61 -2.45
C LEU A 160 16.07 0.25 -3.17
N MET A 161 15.11 -0.62 -2.85
CA MET A 161 14.97 -1.95 -3.46
C MET A 161 14.51 -1.88 -4.92
N LEU A 162 13.77 -0.84 -5.30
CA LEU A 162 13.14 -0.75 -6.61
C LEU A 162 13.89 0.17 -7.57
N VAL A 163 14.19 1.40 -7.15
CA VAL A 163 14.81 2.40 -8.02
C VAL A 163 16.20 1.97 -8.45
N MET A 164 17.00 1.39 -7.55
CA MET A 164 18.36 0.97 -7.85
C MET A 164 18.45 -0.09 -8.95
N PRO A 165 17.76 -1.24 -8.84
CA PRO A 165 17.68 -2.21 -9.94
C PRO A 165 17.17 -1.62 -11.26
N ILE A 166 16.19 -0.72 -11.20
CA ILE A 166 15.63 -0.08 -12.40
C ILE A 166 16.67 0.80 -13.08
N VAL A 167 17.24 1.76 -12.35
CA VAL A 167 18.23 2.71 -12.86
C VAL A 167 19.44 1.98 -13.43
N THR A 168 19.97 1.01 -12.69
CA THR A 168 21.13 0.23 -13.14
C THR A 168 20.81 -0.64 -14.35
N SER A 169 19.59 -1.15 -14.50
CA SER A 169 19.15 -1.85 -15.72
C SER A 169 19.09 -0.94 -16.91
N VAL A 170 18.52 0.25 -16.76
CA VAL A 170 18.47 1.25 -17.84
C VAL A 170 19.89 1.63 -18.26
N VAL A 171 20.74 2.02 -17.32
CA VAL A 171 22.14 2.40 -17.60
C VAL A 171 22.91 1.25 -18.25
N HIS A 172 22.73 0.01 -17.78
CA HIS A 172 23.40 -1.16 -18.34
C HIS A 172 23.06 -1.41 -19.81
N PHE A 173 21.78 -1.32 -20.20
CA PHE A 173 21.38 -1.55 -21.60
C PHE A 173 21.60 -0.33 -22.50
N HIS A 174 21.53 0.88 -21.93
CA HIS A 174 21.83 2.11 -22.64
C HIS A 174 23.32 2.18 -23.01
N THR A 175 24.22 1.91 -22.06
CA THR A 175 25.68 1.89 -22.31
C THR A 175 26.10 0.83 -23.33
N ARG A 176 25.37 -0.28 -23.41
CA ARG A 176 25.58 -1.35 -24.40
C ARG A 176 24.91 -1.10 -25.75
N ARG A 177 24.18 0.01 -25.91
CA ARG A 177 23.39 0.34 -27.12
C ARG A 177 22.49 -0.81 -27.57
N SER A 178 21.92 -1.53 -26.61
CA SER A 178 21.06 -2.69 -26.87
C SER A 178 19.62 -2.38 -26.46
N PRO A 179 18.83 -1.71 -27.33
CA PRO A 179 17.49 -1.24 -26.97
C PRO A 179 16.47 -2.39 -26.86
N ALA A 180 16.65 -3.48 -27.60
CA ALA A 180 15.68 -4.59 -27.60
C ALA A 180 15.54 -5.29 -26.23
N PRO A 181 16.63 -5.68 -25.52
CA PRO A 181 16.53 -6.17 -24.15
C PRO A 181 15.85 -5.19 -23.18
N LEU A 182 16.14 -3.90 -23.30
CA LEU A 182 15.51 -2.87 -22.47
C LEU A 182 14.00 -2.79 -22.75
N ALA A 183 13.61 -2.76 -24.03
CA ALA A 183 12.21 -2.78 -24.43
C ALA A 183 11.48 -4.02 -23.90
N ALA A 184 12.11 -5.19 -23.92
CA ALA A 184 11.56 -6.42 -23.35
C ALA A 184 11.32 -6.31 -21.83
N LEU A 185 12.28 -5.77 -21.07
CA LEU A 185 12.11 -5.54 -19.62
C LEU A 185 10.93 -4.61 -19.32
N LEU A 186 10.77 -3.56 -20.12
CA LEU A 186 9.68 -2.60 -19.96
C LEU A 186 8.33 -3.17 -20.34
N ALA A 187 8.26 -3.93 -21.43
CA ALA A 187 7.04 -4.63 -21.83
C ALA A 187 6.58 -5.59 -20.72
N VAL A 188 7.51 -6.33 -20.11
CA VAL A 188 7.20 -7.22 -18.97
C VAL A 188 6.79 -6.43 -17.74
N GLY A 189 7.49 -5.34 -17.40
CA GLY A 189 7.12 -4.47 -16.28
C GLY A 189 5.74 -3.83 -16.46
N LEU A 190 5.41 -3.39 -17.68
CA LEU A 190 4.11 -2.82 -18.02
C LEU A 190 3.01 -3.88 -17.93
N ALA A 191 3.21 -5.05 -18.54
CA ALA A 191 2.25 -6.15 -18.49
C ALA A 191 2.00 -6.60 -17.04
N SER A 192 3.06 -6.72 -16.23
CA SER A 192 2.94 -7.04 -14.80
C SER A 192 2.16 -5.96 -14.02
N SER A 193 2.43 -4.68 -14.31
CA SER A 193 1.70 -3.55 -13.69
C SER A 193 0.21 -3.59 -14.03
N VAL A 194 -0.14 -3.85 -15.30
CA VAL A 194 -1.55 -3.98 -15.72
C VAL A 194 -2.21 -5.15 -15.01
N VAL A 195 -1.56 -6.32 -14.93
CA VAL A 195 -2.08 -7.47 -14.19
C VAL A 195 -2.29 -7.14 -12.70
N ALA A 196 -1.35 -6.42 -12.09
CA ALA A 196 -1.43 -6.01 -10.70
C ALA A 196 -2.60 -5.06 -10.45
N ILE A 197 -2.79 -4.05 -11.31
CA ILE A 197 -3.89 -3.08 -11.23
C ILE A 197 -5.23 -3.77 -11.46
N VAL A 198 -5.37 -4.57 -12.54
CA VAL A 198 -6.62 -5.29 -12.84
C VAL A 198 -7.00 -6.24 -11.70
N ARG A 199 -6.02 -6.91 -11.07
CA ARG A 199 -6.29 -7.74 -9.90
C ARG A 199 -6.72 -6.93 -8.68
N LEU A 200 -6.18 -5.73 -8.50
CA LEU A 200 -6.56 -4.83 -7.42
C LEU A 200 -7.98 -4.29 -7.63
N GLU A 201 -8.31 -3.82 -8.84
CA GLU A 201 -9.63 -3.30 -9.19
C GLU A 201 -10.72 -4.37 -9.15
N ARG A 202 -10.38 -5.62 -9.50
CA ARG A 202 -11.32 -6.76 -9.43
C ARG A 202 -11.45 -7.37 -8.03
N ARG A 203 -10.71 -6.87 -7.03
CA ARG A 203 -10.92 -7.33 -5.65
C ARG A 203 -12.27 -6.82 -5.16
N ARG A 204 -13.04 -7.75 -4.61
CA ARG A 204 -14.31 -7.48 -3.95
C ARG A 204 -14.14 -6.64 -2.68
N ASP A 205 -13.06 -6.89 -1.94
CA ASP A 205 -12.80 -6.23 -0.66
C ASP A 205 -11.80 -5.08 -0.86
N PRO A 206 -12.11 -3.87 -0.34
CA PRO A 206 -11.18 -2.77 -0.40
C PRO A 206 -9.92 -3.12 0.39
N VAL A 207 -8.77 -2.77 -0.15
CA VAL A 207 -7.52 -3.03 0.56
C VAL A 207 -7.28 -1.93 1.59
N VAL A 208 -7.51 -2.28 2.85
CA VAL A 208 -7.35 -1.34 3.96
C VAL A 208 -5.87 -1.21 4.31
N SER A 209 -5.33 0.01 4.19
CA SER A 209 -3.93 0.27 4.54
C SER A 209 -3.67 0.03 6.03
N PHE A 210 -2.44 -0.35 6.39
CA PHE A 210 -1.94 -0.40 7.77
C PHE A 210 -2.28 0.86 8.54
N ALA A 211 -2.03 2.03 7.92
CA ALA A 211 -2.21 3.32 8.56
C ALA A 211 -3.69 3.55 8.89
N THR A 212 -4.59 3.24 7.94
CA THR A 212 -6.04 3.29 8.16
C THR A 212 -6.44 2.36 9.29
N ARG A 213 -5.90 1.12 9.34
CA ARG A 213 -6.22 0.19 10.43
C ARG A 213 -5.78 0.66 11.80
N GLU A 214 -4.57 1.19 11.91
CA GLU A 214 -4.08 1.77 13.16
C GLU A 214 -4.92 2.97 13.58
N ARG A 215 -5.30 3.85 12.65
CA ARG A 215 -6.12 5.02 13.00
C ARG A 215 -7.52 4.67 13.45
N VAL A 216 -8.20 3.73 12.77
CA VAL A 216 -9.53 3.25 13.22
C VAL A 216 -9.41 2.72 14.65
N GLY A 217 -8.45 1.83 14.91
CA GLY A 217 -8.22 1.30 16.25
C GLY A 217 -7.94 2.37 17.30
N MET A 218 -7.05 3.32 17.01
CA MET A 218 -6.72 4.41 17.93
C MET A 218 -7.91 5.35 18.17
N ARG A 219 -8.70 5.64 17.12
CA ARG A 219 -9.87 6.54 17.19
C ARG A 219 -10.98 5.88 18.02
N THR A 220 -11.32 4.63 17.72
CA THR A 220 -12.29 3.85 18.50
C THR A 220 -11.88 3.71 19.96
N ALA A 221 -10.59 3.51 20.25
CA ALA A 221 -10.08 3.47 21.62
C ALA A 221 -10.12 4.84 22.33
N HIS A 222 -9.99 5.94 21.58
CA HIS A 222 -10.01 7.29 22.13
C HIS A 222 -11.42 7.71 22.59
N ASP A 223 -12.46 7.43 21.80
CA ASP A 223 -13.85 7.67 22.20
C ASP A 223 -14.76 6.48 21.82
N PRO A 224 -14.82 5.44 22.67
CA PRO A 224 -15.61 4.24 22.41
C PRO A 224 -17.11 4.51 22.32
N LYS A 225 -17.61 5.56 22.98
CA LYS A 225 -19.04 5.90 22.99
C LYS A 225 -19.45 6.46 21.64
N ARG A 226 -18.73 7.47 21.13
CA ARG A 226 -19.01 8.05 19.81
C ARG A 226 -18.78 7.06 18.68
N ALA A 227 -17.77 6.20 18.80
CA ALA A 227 -17.55 5.10 17.87
C ALA A 227 -18.76 4.16 17.80
N LYS A 228 -19.26 3.72 18.96
CA LYS A 228 -20.45 2.87 19.05
C LYS A 228 -21.70 3.56 18.49
N GLU A 229 -21.90 4.83 18.78
CA GLU A 229 -23.01 5.61 18.23
C GLU A 229 -22.96 5.69 16.70
N ALA A 230 -21.78 5.93 16.13
CA ALA A 230 -21.58 5.96 14.68
C ALA A 230 -21.83 4.58 14.04
N GLU A 231 -21.37 3.49 14.68
CA GLU A 231 -21.60 2.12 14.22
C GLU A 231 -23.08 1.73 14.27
N LEU A 232 -23.81 2.16 15.30
CA LEU A 232 -25.26 1.96 15.39
C LEU A 232 -26.02 2.80 14.37
N ALA A 233 -25.61 4.05 14.14
CA ALA A 233 -26.17 4.88 13.08
C ALA A 233 -25.96 4.25 11.70
N ALA A 234 -24.80 3.64 11.47
CA ALA A 234 -24.47 2.91 10.25
C ALA A 234 -25.35 1.68 10.04
N LEU A 235 -25.56 0.88 11.08
CA LEU A 235 -26.50 -0.26 11.03
C LEU A 235 -27.92 0.18 10.73
N ASN A 236 -28.40 1.25 11.37
CA ASN A 236 -29.73 1.81 11.11
C ASN A 236 -29.86 2.34 9.68
N ALA A 237 -28.84 3.03 9.16
CA ALA A 237 -28.83 3.52 7.78
C ALA A 237 -28.86 2.37 6.78
N ALA A 238 -28.05 1.34 7.00
CA ALA A 238 -28.00 0.14 6.17
C ALA A 238 -29.34 -0.61 6.15
N TRP A 239 -29.99 -0.78 7.30
CA TRP A 239 -31.30 -1.44 7.38
C TRP A 239 -32.39 -0.75 6.58
N LYS A 240 -32.34 0.59 6.47
CA LYS A 240 -33.31 1.38 5.69
C LYS A 240 -33.15 1.16 4.19
N GLU A 241 -31.92 0.99 3.72
CA GLU A 241 -31.59 0.82 2.30
C GLU A 241 -31.58 -0.65 1.86
N LEU A 242 -31.60 -1.60 2.80
CA LEU A 242 -31.52 -3.01 2.47
C LEU A 242 -32.79 -3.48 1.74
N PRO A 243 -32.71 -3.94 0.47
CA PRO A 243 -33.88 -4.31 -0.29
C PRO A 243 -34.53 -5.58 0.29
N PRO A 244 -35.88 -5.69 0.28
CA PRO A 244 -36.60 -6.83 0.84
C PRO A 244 -36.22 -8.17 0.16
N GLY A 245 -35.76 -8.14 -1.09
CA GLY A 245 -35.31 -9.30 -1.85
C GLY A 245 -33.85 -9.71 -1.62
N LYS A 246 -33.06 -8.97 -0.84
CA LYS A 246 -31.65 -9.25 -0.51
C LYS A 246 -30.75 -9.52 -1.73
N THR A 247 -31.05 -8.89 -2.86
CA THR A 247 -30.30 -9.05 -4.11
C THR A 247 -28.85 -8.59 -3.99
N GLU A 248 -28.56 -7.67 -3.07
CA GLU A 248 -27.22 -7.14 -2.79
C GLU A 248 -26.45 -7.95 -1.73
N VAL A 249 -26.99 -9.10 -1.28
CA VAL A 249 -26.35 -9.95 -0.27
C VAL A 249 -25.68 -11.14 -0.96
N GLY A 250 -24.35 -11.17 -0.89
CA GLY A 250 -23.54 -12.23 -1.48
C GLY A 250 -23.85 -13.63 -0.95
N LYS A 251 -23.33 -14.65 -1.64
CA LYS A 251 -23.48 -16.06 -1.21
C LYS A 251 -22.85 -16.34 0.16
N ASP A 252 -21.91 -15.52 0.59
CA ASP A 252 -21.25 -15.51 1.89
C ASP A 252 -21.98 -14.68 2.97
N GLY A 253 -22.95 -13.86 2.58
CA GLY A 253 -23.66 -12.96 3.50
C GLY A 253 -23.08 -11.55 3.58
N LYS A 254 -22.03 -11.24 2.82
CA LYS A 254 -21.53 -9.87 2.70
C LYS A 254 -22.54 -9.02 1.95
N VAL A 255 -22.85 -7.84 2.50
CA VAL A 255 -23.76 -6.87 1.90
C VAL A 255 -22.96 -5.87 1.08
N GLU A 256 -23.40 -5.64 -0.15
CA GLU A 256 -22.81 -4.66 -1.08
C GLU A 256 -23.85 -3.60 -1.47
N GLY A 257 -23.51 -2.70 -2.39
CA GLY A 257 -24.46 -1.76 -2.97
C GLY A 257 -24.91 -0.65 -2.03
N ALA A 258 -26.17 -0.24 -2.16
CA ALA A 258 -26.71 0.97 -1.52
C ALA A 258 -26.66 0.88 0.01
N ALA A 259 -26.94 -0.28 0.58
CA ALA A 259 -26.92 -0.48 2.04
C ALA A 259 -25.52 -0.31 2.64
N LEU A 260 -24.48 -0.82 1.97
CA LEU A 260 -23.09 -0.65 2.42
C LEU A 260 -22.65 0.81 2.32
N GLU A 261 -22.96 1.49 1.22
CA GLU A 261 -22.60 2.89 1.04
C GLU A 261 -23.33 3.82 2.03
N ALA A 262 -24.60 3.52 2.36
CA ALA A 262 -25.32 4.23 3.40
C ALA A 262 -24.70 4.03 4.80
N ALA A 263 -24.26 2.81 5.11
CA ALA A 263 -23.54 2.51 6.35
C ALA A 263 -22.24 3.33 6.43
N ARG A 264 -21.43 3.32 5.35
CA ARG A 264 -20.17 4.05 5.26
C ARG A 264 -20.38 5.56 5.41
N LYS A 265 -21.39 6.11 4.74
CA LYS A 265 -21.77 7.53 4.87
C LYS A 265 -22.19 7.90 6.29
N ALA A 266 -22.88 7.01 7.02
CA ALA A 266 -23.21 7.26 8.41
C ALA A 266 -21.96 7.18 9.33
N LEU A 267 -21.04 6.27 9.06
CA LEU A 267 -19.76 6.17 9.79
C LEU A 267 -18.90 7.44 9.65
N THR A 268 -19.04 8.22 8.56
CA THR A 268 -18.28 9.48 8.40
C THR A 268 -18.64 10.57 9.41
N ALA A 269 -19.70 10.38 10.21
CA ALA A 269 -20.01 11.26 11.34
C ALA A 269 -18.91 11.24 12.43
N TYR A 270 -18.11 10.18 12.47
CA TYR A 270 -17.03 10.01 13.46
C TYR A 270 -15.69 9.56 12.84
N TYR A 271 -15.75 8.58 11.94
CA TYR A 271 -14.58 8.09 11.21
C TYR A 271 -14.28 8.98 10.00
N ARG A 272 -13.02 9.01 9.56
CA ARG A 272 -12.66 9.68 8.29
C ARG A 272 -13.20 8.91 7.09
N ASN A 273 -13.28 9.52 5.91
CA ASN A 273 -13.83 8.86 4.72
C ASN A 273 -13.13 7.53 4.43
N ASP A 274 -11.79 7.51 4.38
CA ASP A 274 -11.03 6.29 4.11
C ASP A 274 -11.10 5.26 5.25
N GLU A 275 -11.32 5.70 6.48
CA GLU A 275 -11.61 4.84 7.64
C GLU A 275 -13.00 4.21 7.55
N ALA A 276 -14.04 4.99 7.19
CA ALA A 276 -15.39 4.50 7.00
C ALA A 276 -15.47 3.49 5.85
N TYR A 277 -14.77 3.74 4.73
CA TYR A 277 -14.68 2.80 3.60
C TYR A 277 -14.05 1.45 3.98
N ALA A 278 -13.28 1.40 5.07
CA ALA A 278 -12.67 0.17 5.54
C ALA A 278 -13.61 -0.73 6.35
N PHE A 279 -14.81 -0.24 6.71
CA PHE A 279 -15.84 -1.07 7.31
C PHE A 279 -16.57 -1.89 6.24
N ASP A 280 -16.85 -3.13 6.61
CA ASP A 280 -17.69 -4.06 5.86
C ASP A 280 -19.02 -4.27 6.57
N LEU A 281 -20.00 -4.71 5.79
CA LEU A 281 -21.36 -4.99 6.25
C LEU A 281 -21.72 -6.44 5.95
N TRP A 282 -22.25 -7.14 6.95
CA TRP A 282 -22.58 -8.57 6.86
C TRP A 282 -23.99 -8.85 7.36
N LEU A 283 -24.71 -9.73 6.67
CA LEU A 283 -26.07 -10.14 7.03
C LEU A 283 -26.14 -11.65 7.28
N SER A 284 -26.71 -12.02 8.42
CA SER A 284 -27.09 -13.39 8.75
C SER A 284 -28.11 -13.94 7.76
N LYS A 285 -27.86 -15.13 7.22
CA LYS A 285 -28.78 -15.83 6.31
C LYS A 285 -29.93 -16.55 7.00
N THR A 286 -30.00 -16.54 8.32
CA THR A 286 -30.99 -17.33 9.06
C THR A 286 -32.34 -16.60 9.01
N PRO A 287 -33.40 -17.16 8.38
CA PRO A 287 -34.67 -16.46 8.18
C PRO A 287 -35.36 -16.03 9.48
N LYS A 288 -35.11 -16.78 10.57
CA LYS A 288 -35.71 -16.51 11.89
C LYS A 288 -35.02 -15.35 12.64
N HIS A 289 -33.75 -15.08 12.33
CA HIS A 289 -32.93 -14.08 13.03
C HIS A 289 -31.96 -13.43 12.05
N GLU A 290 -32.49 -12.45 11.31
CA GLU A 290 -31.69 -11.56 10.48
C GLU A 290 -30.93 -10.60 11.39
N ILE A 291 -29.61 -10.71 11.34
CA ILE A 291 -28.68 -9.91 12.12
C ILE A 291 -27.75 -9.25 11.13
N LEU A 292 -27.70 -7.93 11.19
CA LEU A 292 -26.79 -7.11 10.41
C LEU A 292 -25.60 -6.75 11.30
N VAL A 293 -24.39 -6.85 10.75
CA VAL A 293 -23.14 -6.61 11.45
C VAL A 293 -22.32 -5.62 10.66
N VAL A 294 -21.98 -4.49 11.28
CA VAL A 294 -20.92 -3.59 10.81
C VAL A 294 -19.64 -4.07 11.44
N TYR A 295 -18.64 -4.33 10.61
CA TYR A 295 -17.40 -4.97 11.01
C TYR A 295 -16.20 -4.21 10.45
N PHE A 296 -15.17 -4.06 11.27
CA PHE A 296 -13.86 -3.59 10.87
C PHE A 296 -12.80 -4.61 11.26
N GLU A 297 -11.98 -4.99 10.28
CA GLU A 297 -10.89 -5.96 10.45
C GLU A 297 -9.77 -5.39 11.34
N ALA A 298 -9.78 -5.79 12.61
CA ALA A 298 -8.68 -5.51 13.52
C ALA A 298 -7.46 -6.38 13.19
N ARG A 299 -6.28 -5.88 13.57
CA ARG A 299 -5.01 -6.60 13.38
C ARG A 299 -4.95 -7.86 14.21
N ARG A 300 -4.09 -8.80 13.79
CA ARG A 300 -3.70 -9.97 14.58
C ARG A 300 -3.32 -9.54 16.00
N GLY A 301 -3.97 -10.14 17.00
CA GLY A 301 -3.75 -9.85 18.41
C GLY A 301 -4.46 -8.59 18.94
N ARG A 302 -5.41 -8.02 18.20
CA ARG A 302 -6.32 -6.98 18.71
C ARG A 302 -7.77 -7.42 18.57
N ALA A 303 -8.61 -7.01 19.52
CA ALA A 303 -10.04 -7.28 19.46
C ALA A 303 -10.67 -6.66 18.20
N PRO A 304 -11.55 -7.39 17.49
CA PRO A 304 -12.30 -6.86 16.35
C PRO A 304 -13.19 -5.70 16.77
N ILE A 305 -13.34 -4.71 15.89
CA ILE A 305 -14.31 -3.63 16.08
C ILE A 305 -15.56 -4.01 15.32
N TYR A 306 -16.66 -4.24 16.03
CA TYR A 306 -17.93 -4.60 15.41
C TYR A 306 -19.12 -4.18 16.25
N GLN A 307 -20.25 -3.98 15.58
CA GLN A 307 -21.58 -3.93 16.19
C GLN A 307 -22.55 -4.77 15.41
N ALA A 308 -23.52 -5.33 16.11
CA ALA A 308 -24.56 -6.15 15.52
C ALA A 308 -25.94 -5.67 15.96
N MET A 309 -26.88 -5.71 15.03
CA MET A 309 -28.26 -5.26 15.24
C MET A 309 -29.22 -6.21 14.54
N ASP A 310 -30.26 -6.63 15.24
CA ASP A 310 -31.36 -7.38 14.63
C ASP A 310 -32.32 -6.46 13.85
N ARG A 311 -33.23 -7.05 13.09
CA ARG A 311 -34.23 -6.28 12.32
C ARG A 311 -35.18 -5.43 13.19
N ALA A 312 -35.31 -5.75 14.48
CA ALA A 312 -36.11 -4.97 15.42
C ALA A 312 -35.34 -3.77 16.00
N GLY A 313 -34.09 -3.54 15.57
CA GLY A 313 -33.23 -2.48 16.08
C GLY A 313 -32.57 -2.80 17.41
N ARG A 314 -32.67 -4.04 17.91
CA ARG A 314 -32.03 -4.44 19.16
C ARG A 314 -30.55 -4.71 18.93
N VAL A 315 -29.72 -4.05 19.72
CA VAL A 315 -28.27 -4.18 19.68
C VAL A 315 -27.84 -5.48 20.36
N LEU A 316 -27.05 -6.29 19.66
CA LEU A 316 -26.50 -7.54 20.18
C LEU A 316 -25.07 -7.28 20.67
N GLY A 317 -24.93 -7.07 21.97
CA GLY A 317 -23.64 -6.72 22.59
C GLY A 317 -22.71 -7.90 22.90
N THR A 318 -23.10 -9.14 22.62
CA THR A 318 -22.33 -10.35 23.02
C THR A 318 -22.12 -11.31 21.86
N LYS A 319 -20.92 -11.90 21.77
CA LYS A 319 -20.52 -12.94 20.79
C LYS A 319 -21.56 -14.05 20.66
N ARG A 320 -22.16 -14.48 21.78
CA ARG A 320 -23.16 -15.56 21.84
C ARG A 320 -24.41 -15.28 21.00
N GLY A 321 -24.70 -14.02 20.69
CA GLY A 321 -25.82 -13.65 19.82
C GLY A 321 -25.50 -13.67 18.32
N LEU A 322 -24.22 -13.78 17.94
CA LEU A 322 -23.82 -13.77 16.53
C LEU A 322 -24.01 -15.16 15.90
N PRO A 323 -24.59 -15.26 14.69
CA PRO A 323 -24.69 -16.52 13.99
C PRO A 323 -23.32 -17.09 13.67
N LYS A 324 -23.14 -18.41 13.85
CA LYS A 324 -21.87 -19.11 13.57
C LYS A 324 -21.30 -18.81 12.18
N ARG A 325 -22.16 -18.67 11.16
CA ARG A 325 -21.72 -18.34 9.79
C ARG A 325 -21.24 -16.89 9.63
N ALA A 326 -21.86 -15.94 10.34
CA ALA A 326 -21.38 -14.55 10.34
C ALA A 326 -20.01 -14.49 11.03
N LEU A 327 -19.85 -15.17 12.17
CA LEU A 327 -18.56 -15.32 12.83
C LEU A 327 -17.53 -16.02 11.94
N GLN A 328 -17.90 -17.09 11.23
CA GLN A 328 -17.00 -17.79 10.33
C GLN A 328 -16.61 -16.94 9.13
N ALA A 329 -17.52 -16.12 8.59
CA ALA A 329 -17.23 -15.22 7.49
C ALA A 329 -16.34 -14.05 7.94
N MET A 330 -16.62 -13.47 9.11
CA MET A 330 -15.74 -12.48 9.76
C MET A 330 -14.36 -13.09 10.07
N LYS A 331 -14.32 -14.35 10.52
CA LYS A 331 -13.10 -15.10 10.77
C LYS A 331 -12.34 -15.37 9.47
N GLN A 332 -12.99 -15.81 8.40
CA GLN A 332 -12.35 -16.02 7.09
C GLN A 332 -11.86 -14.71 6.47
N ALA A 333 -12.55 -13.60 6.72
CA ALA A 333 -12.08 -12.27 6.35
C ALA A 333 -10.87 -11.83 7.19
N ALA A 334 -10.83 -12.20 8.48
CA ALA A 334 -9.70 -11.94 9.38
C ALA A 334 -8.50 -12.90 9.16
N ASP A 335 -8.76 -14.12 8.69
CA ASP A 335 -7.82 -15.23 8.77
C ASP A 335 -7.36 -15.72 7.41
N GLY A 336 -6.15 -15.26 7.08
CA GLY A 336 -5.14 -16.18 6.62
C GLY A 336 -4.50 -17.05 7.73
N VAL A 337 -4.62 -16.75 9.04
CA VAL A 337 -3.82 -17.42 10.10
C VAL A 337 -4.36 -17.26 11.56
N ILE A 338 -5.47 -17.90 11.97
CA ILE A 338 -5.75 -18.14 13.41
C ILE A 338 -6.21 -19.58 13.70
N ASP A 339 -5.36 -20.29 14.45
CA ASP A 339 -5.50 -21.72 14.79
C ASP A 339 -6.62 -22.00 15.82
N ASN A 340 -6.99 -21.04 16.68
CA ASN A 340 -8.03 -21.23 17.70
C ASN A 340 -9.11 -20.11 17.67
N PRO A 341 -10.38 -20.41 17.35
CA PRO A 341 -11.46 -19.42 17.20
C PRO A 341 -11.93 -18.75 18.51
N ASP A 342 -11.53 -19.22 19.68
CA ASP A 342 -11.98 -18.64 20.95
C ASP A 342 -11.10 -17.49 21.44
N ASP A 343 -9.80 -17.48 21.10
CA ASP A 343 -8.84 -16.43 21.49
C ASP A 343 -9.07 -15.07 20.80
N PHE A 344 -9.93 -15.01 19.76
CA PHE A 344 -10.21 -13.79 18.99
C PHE A 344 -11.22 -12.85 19.68
N TRP A 345 -11.95 -13.31 20.69
CA TRP A 345 -13.17 -12.63 21.15
C TRP A 345 -13.21 -12.25 22.64
N ASP A 346 -12.20 -12.65 23.41
CA ASP A 346 -11.99 -12.11 24.76
C ASP A 346 -10.94 -10.98 24.68
N PRO A 347 -11.29 -9.74 25.06
CA PRO A 347 -10.36 -8.60 25.04
C PRO A 347 -9.19 -8.72 26.02
#